data_AF-A0A520J5Z1-F1
#
_entry.id   AF-A0A520J5Z1-F1
#
_cell.length_a   1.000
_cell.length_b   1.000
_cell.length_c   1.000
_cell.angle_alpha   90.00
_cell.angle_beta   90.00
_cell.angle_gamma   90.00
#
_symmetry.space_group_name_H-M   'P 1'
#
loop_
_entity.id
_entity.type
_entity.pdbx_description
1 polymer ?
#
loop_
_entity_poly.entity_id
_entity_poly.type
_entity_poly.pdbx_seq_one_letter_code
_entity_poly.pdbx_strand_id
1 'polypeptide(L)'
;MTIAGYTTARKTMLIAGGLVGLICLVFIYPKEHSTASYVTDYSLTFTTLATSAMLLLYGFTGPSFFKYILFTFLSAILCATFWYVYSFWDIWQKLAVVWIGIPSGIITALVFFILRYLLFLRNKDQSIQHPKTSNLLLKQVLLYIFLAIVISILFLKGGDWWFELFES
;
A
#
# COMPACT_ATOMS: atom_id res chain seq x y z
N MET A 1 14.65 -9.11 22.65
CA MET A 1 14.76 -8.31 21.40
C MET A 1 13.79 -7.14 21.48
N THR A 2 14.23 -6.02 22.06
CA THR A 2 13.41 -4.82 22.27
C THR A 2 13.61 -3.89 21.08
N ILE A 3 12.56 -3.75 20.24
CA ILE A 3 12.54 -2.76 19.17
C ILE A 3 12.45 -1.38 19.85
N ALA A 4 13.60 -0.78 20.13
CA ALA A 4 13.73 0.48 20.84
C ALA A 4 13.02 1.61 20.07
N GLY A 5 11.87 2.05 20.58
CA GLY A 5 11.14 3.22 20.07
C GLY A 5 9.62 3.08 19.89
N TYR A 6 9.03 1.91 20.15
CA TYR A 6 7.56 1.75 20.13
C TYR A 6 6.97 1.87 21.53
N THR A 7 6.04 2.80 21.73
CA THR A 7 5.17 2.80 22.91
C THR A 7 4.35 1.50 22.91
N THR A 8 4.07 0.96 24.10
CA THR A 8 3.29 -0.28 24.29
C THR A 8 2.00 -0.27 23.47
N ALA A 9 1.29 0.86 23.45
CA ALA A 9 0.08 1.08 22.66
C ALA A 9 0.28 0.85 21.14
N ARG A 10 1.38 1.31 20.55
CA ARG A 10 1.65 1.15 19.10
C ARG A 10 1.96 -0.29 18.74
N LYS A 11 2.68 -1.01 19.60
CA LYS A 11 2.94 -2.44 19.41
C LYS A 11 1.64 -3.24 19.45
N THR A 12 0.74 -2.92 20.40
CA THR A 12 -0.57 -3.54 20.48
C THR A 12 -1.42 -3.25 19.23
N MET A 13 -1.41 -2.02 18.74
CA MET A 13 -2.13 -1.64 17.50
C MET A 13 -1.62 -2.39 16.27
N LEU A 14 -0.29 -2.58 16.13
CA LEU A 14 0.29 -3.38 15.06
C LEU A 14 -0.14 -4.85 15.12
N ILE A 15 -0.09 -5.45 16.31
CA ILE A 15 -0.48 -6.85 16.52
C ILE A 15 -1.97 -7.02 16.25
N ALA A 16 -2.81 -6.11 16.76
CA ALA A 16 -4.25 -6.12 16.53
C ALA A 16 -4.58 -5.98 15.04
N GLY A 17 -3.97 -5.02 14.35
CA GLY A 17 -4.15 -4.84 12.90
C GLY A 17 -3.75 -6.09 12.11
N GLY A 18 -2.60 -6.69 12.44
CA GLY A 18 -2.15 -7.93 11.82
C GLY A 18 -3.10 -9.11 12.05
N LEU A 19 -3.55 -9.31 13.29
CA LEU A 19 -4.51 -10.37 13.63
C LEU A 19 -5.86 -10.18 12.93
N VAL A 20 -6.41 -8.97 12.92
CA VAL A 20 -7.68 -8.67 12.23
C VAL A 20 -7.55 -8.93 10.73
N GLY A 21 -6.42 -8.55 10.11
CA GLY A 21 -6.16 -8.84 8.69
C GLY A 21 -6.05 -10.33 8.41
N LEU A 22 -5.41 -11.09 9.31
CA LEU A 22 -5.27 -12.55 9.18
C LEU A 22 -6.63 -13.25 9.32
N ILE A 23 -7.46 -12.83 10.29
CA ILE A 23 -8.82 -13.33 10.46
C ILE A 23 -9.67 -13.02 9.22
N CYS A 24 -9.53 -11.82 8.66
CA CYS A 24 -10.20 -11.42 7.43
C CYS A 24 -9.85 -12.38 6.28
N LEU A 25 -8.56 -12.62 6.03
CA LEU A 25 -8.10 -13.46 4.92
C LEU A 25 -8.41 -14.95 5.09
N VAL A 26 -8.32 -15.49 6.31
CA VAL A 26 -8.45 -16.94 6.55
C VAL A 26 -9.90 -17.38 6.81
N PHE A 27 -10.72 -16.52 7.42
CA PHE A 27 -12.07 -16.91 7.83
C PHE A 27 -13.16 -16.11 7.11
N ILE A 28 -13.06 -14.79 7.10
CA ILE A 28 -14.14 -13.93 6.60
C ILE A 28 -14.23 -14.00 5.08
N TYR A 29 -13.09 -13.85 4.39
CA TYR A 29 -13.03 -13.86 2.94
C TYR A 29 -13.49 -15.20 2.34
N PRO A 30 -13.02 -16.39 2.76
CA PRO A 30 -13.49 -17.65 2.18
C PRO A 30 -14.97 -17.90 2.45
N LYS A 31 -15.47 -17.47 3.62
CA LYS A 31 -16.89 -17.58 3.97
C LYS A 31 -17.74 -16.72 3.04
N GLU A 32 -17.42 -15.43 2.88
CA GLU A 32 -18.16 -14.55 1.97
C GLU A 32 -18.01 -15.02 0.52
N HIS A 33 -16.82 -15.45 0.10
CA HIS A 33 -16.57 -15.97 -1.24
C HIS A 33 -17.45 -17.18 -1.58
N SER A 34 -17.70 -18.07 -0.62
CA SER A 34 -18.56 -19.25 -0.83
C SER A 34 -20.04 -18.92 -1.09
N THR A 35 -20.47 -17.72 -0.73
CA THR A 35 -21.87 -17.27 -0.83
C THR A 35 -22.06 -16.07 -1.77
N ALA A 36 -20.98 -15.41 -2.17
CA ALA A 36 -21.02 -14.17 -2.94
C ALA A 36 -21.28 -14.44 -4.42
N SER A 37 -22.22 -13.69 -5.00
CA SER A 37 -22.46 -13.64 -6.44
C SER A 37 -21.93 -12.34 -7.05
N TYR A 38 -21.80 -11.29 -6.24
CA TYR A 38 -21.37 -9.97 -6.67
C TYR A 38 -20.29 -9.39 -5.74
N VAL A 39 -19.53 -8.42 -6.26
CA VAL A 39 -18.47 -7.73 -5.48
C VAL A 39 -19.04 -7.00 -4.27
N THR A 40 -20.30 -6.57 -4.32
CA THR A 40 -20.99 -5.90 -3.21
C THR A 40 -21.22 -6.81 -2.00
N ASP A 41 -21.14 -8.13 -2.19
CA ASP A 41 -21.40 -9.11 -1.14
C ASP A 41 -20.21 -9.25 -0.18
N TYR A 42 -19.04 -8.71 -0.53
CA TYR A 42 -17.81 -8.74 0.27
C TYR A 42 -17.73 -7.60 1.31
N SER A 43 -18.88 -7.17 1.84
CA SER A 43 -18.95 -6.01 2.73
C SER A 43 -18.14 -6.22 4.02
N LEU A 44 -18.21 -7.41 4.64
CA LEU A 44 -17.41 -7.68 5.85
C LEU A 44 -15.93 -7.80 5.51
N THR A 45 -15.56 -8.41 4.38
CA THR A 45 -14.17 -8.48 3.93
C THR A 45 -13.60 -7.07 3.77
N PHE A 46 -14.25 -6.19 3.01
CA PHE A 46 -13.72 -4.85 2.77
C PHE A 46 -13.63 -4.00 4.04
N THR A 47 -14.62 -4.08 4.93
CA THR A 47 -14.61 -3.31 6.19
C THR A 47 -13.55 -3.83 7.16
N THR A 48 -13.38 -5.15 7.28
CA THR A 48 -12.35 -5.74 8.15
C THR A 48 -10.93 -5.54 7.60
N LEU A 49 -10.77 -5.55 6.29
CA LEU A 49 -9.48 -5.24 5.65
C LEU A 49 -9.13 -3.74 5.82
N ALA A 50 -10.10 -2.85 5.66
CA ALA A 50 -9.91 -1.41 5.86
C ALA A 50 -9.54 -1.07 7.31
N THR A 51 -10.22 -1.68 8.29
CA THR A 51 -9.89 -1.50 9.71
C THR A 51 -8.52 -2.07 10.06
N SER A 52 -8.16 -3.24 9.54
CA SER A 52 -6.81 -3.80 9.67
C SER A 52 -5.75 -2.86 9.09
N ALA A 53 -5.95 -2.33 7.89
CA ALA A 53 -5.03 -1.41 7.24
C ALA A 53 -4.85 -0.11 8.04
N MET A 54 -5.94 0.45 8.60
CA MET A 54 -5.89 1.64 9.45
C MET A 54 -5.13 1.40 10.75
N LEU A 55 -5.36 0.25 11.41
CA LEU A 55 -4.63 -0.14 12.62
C LEU A 55 -3.14 -0.33 12.35
N LEU A 56 -2.79 -0.98 11.24
CA LEU A 56 -1.40 -1.15 10.81
C LEU A 56 -0.75 0.19 10.50
N LEU A 57 -1.41 1.05 9.72
CA LEU A 57 -0.93 2.41 9.42
C LEU A 57 -0.68 3.21 10.69
N TYR A 58 -1.63 3.23 11.62
CA TYR A 58 -1.47 3.92 12.91
C TYR A 58 -0.31 3.33 13.72
N GLY A 59 -0.22 2.00 13.76
CA GLY A 59 0.88 1.27 14.40
C GLY A 59 2.26 1.72 13.88
N PHE A 60 2.46 1.66 12.55
CA PHE A 60 3.72 2.01 11.90
C PHE A 60 4.08 3.49 12.00
N THR A 61 3.09 4.39 11.92
CA THR A 61 3.33 5.84 11.74
C THR A 61 3.18 6.67 13.03
N GLY A 62 2.47 6.15 14.02
CA GLY A 62 2.27 6.78 15.33
C GLY A 62 1.73 8.23 15.23
N PRO A 63 2.36 9.23 15.88
CA PRO A 63 1.85 10.61 15.92
C PRO A 63 1.85 11.31 14.55
N SER A 64 2.56 10.77 13.56
CA SER A 64 2.57 11.30 12.20
C SER A 64 1.48 10.71 11.29
N PHE A 65 0.55 9.92 11.82
CA PHE A 65 -0.53 9.24 11.09
C PHE A 65 -1.20 10.06 10.00
N PHE A 66 -1.67 11.27 10.31
CA PHE A 66 -2.34 12.14 9.34
C PHE A 66 -1.45 12.52 8.15
N LYS A 67 -0.13 12.65 8.34
CA LYS A 67 0.80 12.93 7.24
C LYS A 67 0.89 11.75 6.27
N TYR A 68 0.86 10.52 6.78
CA TYR A 68 0.90 9.30 5.97
C TYR A 68 -0.42 9.02 5.27
N ILE A 69 -1.56 9.31 5.92
CA ILE A 69 -2.87 9.30 5.25
C ILE A 69 -2.88 10.31 4.10
N LEU A 70 -2.46 11.55 4.37
CA LEU A 70 -2.43 12.59 3.34
C LEU A 70 -1.52 12.19 2.17
N PHE A 71 -0.35 11.60 2.46
CA PHE A 71 0.52 11.06 1.41
C PHE A 71 -0.15 9.93 0.61
N THR A 72 -0.85 9.02 1.28
CA THR A 72 -1.60 7.94 0.60
C THR A 72 -2.68 8.50 -0.31
N PHE A 73 -3.40 9.52 0.15
CA PHE A 73 -4.42 10.21 -0.63
C PHE A 73 -3.82 10.95 -1.84
N LEU A 74 -2.72 11.68 -1.65
CA LEU A 74 -1.97 12.33 -2.74
C LEU A 74 -1.43 11.30 -3.74
N SER A 75 -0.94 10.16 -3.26
CA SER A 75 -0.45 9.06 -4.10
C SER A 75 -1.55 8.46 -4.96
N ALA A 76 -2.75 8.27 -4.39
CA ALA A 76 -3.94 7.82 -5.11
C ALA A 76 -4.35 8.82 -6.22
N ILE A 77 -4.39 10.12 -5.90
CA ILE A 77 -4.71 11.18 -6.89
C ILE A 77 -3.65 11.22 -7.99
N LEU A 78 -2.37 11.12 -7.63
CA LEU A 78 -1.27 11.15 -8.58
C LEU A 78 -1.34 9.98 -9.55
N CYS A 79 -1.52 8.75 -9.06
CA CYS A 79 -1.65 7.57 -9.91
C CYS A 79 -2.93 7.62 -10.76
N ALA A 80 -4.05 8.07 -10.20
CA ALA A 80 -5.27 8.29 -10.98
C ALA A 80 -5.05 9.34 -12.09
N THR A 81 -4.38 10.45 -11.80
CA THR A 81 -4.06 11.46 -12.82
C THR A 81 -3.15 10.91 -13.92
N PHE A 82 -2.14 10.11 -13.57
CA PHE A 82 -1.27 9.45 -14.56
C PHE A 82 -2.05 8.51 -15.47
N TRP A 83 -2.92 7.68 -14.91
CA TRP A 83 -3.79 6.80 -15.68
C TRP A 83 -4.79 7.59 -16.54
N TYR A 84 -5.32 8.70 -16.03
CA TYR A 84 -6.21 9.58 -16.77
C TYR A 84 -5.53 10.18 -18.00
N VAL A 85 -4.29 10.65 -17.86
CA VAL A 85 -3.49 11.16 -18.98
C VAL A 85 -3.13 10.03 -19.95
N TYR A 86 -2.88 8.81 -19.48
CA TYR A 86 -2.61 7.68 -20.37
C TYR A 86 -3.84 7.23 -21.17
N SER A 87 -5.04 7.36 -20.59
CA SER A 87 -6.35 6.94 -21.11
C SER A 87 -6.90 7.83 -22.25
N PHE A 88 -6.05 8.44 -23.08
CA PHE A 88 -6.44 9.48 -24.05
C PHE A 88 -7.53 9.07 -25.06
N TRP A 89 -7.81 7.77 -25.24
CA TRP A 89 -8.53 7.26 -26.40
C TRP A 89 -9.97 6.78 -26.15
N ASP A 90 -10.43 6.53 -24.92
CA ASP A 90 -11.79 6.00 -24.73
C ASP A 90 -12.47 6.28 -23.38
N ILE A 91 -13.81 6.37 -23.36
CA ILE A 91 -14.63 6.60 -22.15
C ILE A 91 -14.54 5.41 -21.18
N TRP A 92 -14.44 4.19 -21.72
CA TRP A 92 -14.27 2.97 -20.92
C TRP A 92 -12.89 2.92 -20.24
N GLN A 93 -11.86 3.49 -20.87
CA GLN A 93 -10.53 3.62 -20.26
C GLN A 93 -10.53 4.66 -19.14
N LYS A 94 -11.38 5.70 -19.19
CA LYS A 94 -11.55 6.66 -18.08
C LYS A 94 -12.12 6.00 -16.83
N LEU A 95 -12.93 4.96 -16.99
CA LEU A 95 -13.41 4.15 -15.86
C LEU A 95 -12.26 3.31 -15.27
N ALA A 96 -11.38 2.78 -16.11
CA ALA A 96 -10.18 2.06 -15.68
C ALA A 96 -9.25 2.92 -14.82
N VAL A 97 -9.25 4.25 -15.00
CA VAL A 97 -8.52 5.19 -14.12
C VAL A 97 -8.93 5.07 -12.65
N VAL A 98 -10.24 4.93 -12.39
CA VAL A 98 -10.77 4.83 -11.03
C VAL A 98 -10.50 3.44 -10.46
N TRP A 99 -10.63 2.40 -11.28
CA TRP A 99 -10.46 1.00 -10.87
C TRP A 99 -9.00 0.54 -10.75
N ILE A 100 -8.09 1.15 -11.49
CA ILE A 100 -6.66 0.78 -11.54
C ILE A 100 -5.82 1.87 -10.87
N GLY A 101 -6.03 3.14 -11.22
CA GLY A 101 -5.23 4.26 -10.75
C GLY A 101 -5.34 4.54 -9.25
N ILE A 102 -6.56 4.52 -8.69
CA ILE A 102 -6.75 4.75 -7.25
C ILE A 102 -6.17 3.58 -6.42
N PRO A 103 -6.52 2.31 -6.68
CA PRO A 103 -5.97 1.19 -5.91
C PRO A 103 -4.46 1.05 -6.03
N SER A 104 -3.91 1.23 -7.24
CA SER A 104 -2.44 1.19 -7.45
C SER A 104 -1.71 2.26 -6.66
N GLY A 105 -2.24 3.48 -6.58
CA GLY A 105 -1.64 4.54 -5.76
C GLY A 105 -1.69 4.24 -4.26
N ILE A 106 -2.81 3.72 -3.75
CA ILE A 106 -2.92 3.31 -2.35
C ILE A 106 -1.90 2.22 -2.02
N ILE A 107 -1.80 1.18 -2.85
CA ILE A 107 -0.87 0.07 -2.63
C ILE A 107 0.58 0.54 -2.76
N THR A 108 0.88 1.42 -3.72
CA THR A 108 2.21 2.04 -3.87
C THR A 108 2.63 2.78 -2.62
N ALA A 109 1.75 3.61 -2.05
CA ALA A 109 2.04 4.31 -0.81
C ALA A 109 2.29 3.36 0.36
N LEU A 110 1.46 2.31 0.51
CA LEU A 110 1.61 1.31 1.58
C LEU A 110 2.94 0.55 1.47
N VAL A 111 3.27 0.02 0.29
CA VAL A 111 4.52 -0.70 0.04
C VAL A 111 5.72 0.22 0.22
N PHE A 112 5.64 1.46 -0.26
CA PHE A 112 6.67 2.47 -0.05
C PHE A 112 6.91 2.73 1.44
N PHE A 113 5.86 2.82 2.27
CA PHE A 113 6.03 3.01 3.72
C PHE A 113 6.71 1.82 4.39
N ILE A 114 6.33 0.59 4.01
CA ILE A 114 6.94 -0.64 4.55
C ILE A 114 8.43 -0.69 4.16
N LEU A 115 8.76 -0.48 2.89
CA LEU A 115 10.14 -0.49 2.40
C LEU A 115 10.95 0.65 2.98
N ARG A 116 10.37 1.85 3.10
CA ARG A 116 11.02 2.98 3.76
C ARG A 116 11.36 2.65 5.21
N TYR A 117 10.46 1.99 5.93
CA TYR A 117 10.70 1.53 7.29
C TYR A 117 11.80 0.45 7.36
N LEU A 118 11.75 -0.56 6.49
CA LEU A 118 12.72 -1.66 6.48
C LEU A 118 14.12 -1.23 6.05
N LEU A 119 14.24 -0.42 4.99
CA LEU A 119 15.52 -0.06 4.37
C LEU A 119 16.21 1.12 5.06
N PHE A 120 15.45 2.14 5.49
CA PHE A 120 16.03 3.40 5.97
C PHE A 120 15.98 3.56 7.49
N LEU A 121 15.07 2.88 8.20
CA LEU A 121 14.92 3.02 9.66
C LEU A 121 15.52 1.86 10.46
N ARG A 122 15.79 0.70 9.83
CA ARG A 122 16.38 -0.47 10.50
C ARG A 122 17.90 -0.36 10.72
N ASN A 123 18.62 0.31 9.82
CA ASN A 123 20.07 0.52 9.95
C ASN A 123 20.38 1.81 10.73
N LYS A 124 20.18 1.76 12.05
CA LYS A 124 20.51 2.86 12.97
C LYS A 124 21.97 2.86 13.48
N ASP A 125 22.83 1.97 12.98
CA ASP A 125 24.24 1.90 13.40
C ASP A 125 25.20 2.82 12.63
N GLN A 126 24.74 3.53 11.60
CA GLN A 126 25.60 4.50 10.92
C GLN A 126 25.44 5.88 11.55
N SER A 127 26.36 6.14 12.49
CA SER A 127 26.59 7.43 13.12
C SER A 127 26.64 8.57 12.09
N ILE A 128 25.81 9.58 12.31
CA ILE A 128 26.18 11.00 12.28
C ILE A 128 27.26 11.36 11.24
N GLN A 129 26.87 11.46 9.98
CA GLN A 129 27.51 12.40 9.04
C GLN A 129 26.40 13.06 8.22
N HIS A 130 25.91 14.20 8.70
CA HIS A 130 25.34 15.21 7.80
C HIS A 130 26.48 15.69 6.87
N PRO A 131 26.29 15.96 5.57
CA PRO A 131 25.03 16.16 4.84
C PRO A 131 24.94 15.41 3.49
N LYS A 132 23.85 14.70 3.25
CA LYS A 132 23.39 14.35 1.88
C LYS A 132 21.87 14.22 1.86
N THR A 133 21.21 15.23 2.41
CA THR A 133 19.75 15.31 2.55
C THR A 133 19.05 15.23 1.19
N SER A 134 19.67 15.78 0.13
CA SER A 134 19.19 15.67 -1.25
C SER A 134 19.27 14.24 -1.79
N ASN A 135 20.37 13.52 -1.57
CA ASN A 135 20.55 12.17 -2.10
C ASN A 135 19.60 11.16 -1.45
N LEU A 136 19.25 11.34 -0.17
CA LEU A 136 18.27 10.49 0.51
C LEU A 136 16.85 10.73 -0.01
N LEU A 137 16.45 11.99 -0.19
CA LEU A 137 15.16 12.33 -0.78
C LEU A 137 15.08 11.83 -2.22
N LEU A 138 16.13 12.02 -3.02
CA LEU A 138 16.20 11.54 -4.40
C LEU A 138 16.09 10.01 -4.48
N LYS A 139 16.77 9.27 -3.58
CA LYS A 139 16.62 7.81 -3.48
C LYS A 139 15.19 7.41 -3.11
N GLN A 140 14.53 8.15 -2.22
CA GLN A 140 13.13 7.88 -1.83
C GLN A 140 12.16 8.19 -2.96
N VAL A 141 12.35 9.28 -3.71
CA VAL A 141 11.54 9.62 -4.87
C VAL A 141 11.73 8.60 -5.99
N LEU A 142 12.97 8.20 -6.29
CA LEU A 142 13.26 7.15 -7.27
C LEU A 142 12.64 5.81 -6.87
N LEU A 143 12.74 5.42 -5.60
CA LEU A 143 12.09 4.21 -5.08
C LEU A 143 10.57 4.29 -5.23
N TYR A 144 9.96 5.43 -4.91
CA TYR A 144 8.52 5.63 -5.06
C TYR A 144 8.08 5.54 -6.52
N ILE A 145 8.79 6.22 -7.43
CA ILE A 145 8.49 6.17 -8.88
C ILE A 145 8.61 4.73 -9.40
N PHE A 146 9.68 4.03 -9.02
CA PHE A 146 9.89 2.63 -9.38
C PHE A 146 8.73 1.75 -8.91
N LEU A 147 8.32 1.88 -7.65
CA LEU A 147 7.18 1.14 -7.09
C LEU A 147 5.87 1.49 -7.81
N ALA A 148 5.62 2.77 -8.07
CA ALA A 148 4.42 3.22 -8.76
C ALA A 148 4.31 2.59 -10.16
N ILE A 149 5.42 2.50 -10.89
CA ILE A 149 5.48 1.85 -12.21
C ILE A 149 5.21 0.35 -12.08
N VAL A 150 5.94 -0.35 -11.21
CA VAL A 150 5.78 -1.80 -11.01
C VAL A 150 4.34 -2.14 -10.63
N ILE A 151 3.77 -1.43 -9.65
CA ILE A 151 2.40 -1.68 -9.18
C ILE A 151 1.37 -1.29 -10.24
N SER A 152 1.58 -0.21 -10.99
CA SER A 152 0.69 0.13 -12.11
C SER A 152 0.69 -0.94 -13.19
N ILE A 153 1.85 -1.52 -13.52
CA ILE A 153 1.95 -2.63 -14.49
C ILE A 153 1.23 -3.88 -13.97
N LEU A 154 1.39 -4.22 -12.68
CA LEU A 154 0.68 -5.32 -12.03
C LEU A 154 -0.85 -5.16 -12.16
N PHE A 155 -1.36 -3.95 -11.93
CA PHE A 155 -2.80 -3.68 -12.08
C PHE A 155 -3.27 -3.64 -13.53
N LEU A 156 -2.40 -3.24 -14.48
CA LEU A 156 -2.73 -3.21 -15.91
C LEU A 156 -2.86 -4.62 -16.49
N LYS A 157 -1.89 -5.50 -16.20
CA LYS A 157 -1.89 -6.87 -16.71
C LYS A 157 -2.75 -7.82 -15.87
N GLY A 158 -3.18 -7.40 -14.68
CA GLY A 158 -3.90 -8.26 -13.75
C GLY A 158 -3.02 -9.32 -13.09
N GLY A 159 -3.64 -10.26 -12.38
CA GLY A 159 -2.93 -11.33 -11.66
C GLY A 159 -2.25 -12.36 -12.55
N ASP A 160 -2.66 -12.47 -13.82
CA ASP A 160 -2.22 -13.52 -14.75
C ASP A 160 -0.88 -13.22 -15.44
N TRP A 161 -0.33 -12.02 -15.25
CA TRP A 161 0.96 -11.61 -15.81
C TRP A 161 2.13 -12.54 -15.44
N TRP A 162 2.07 -13.17 -14.26
CA TRP A 162 3.06 -14.15 -13.82
C TRP A 162 2.95 -15.43 -14.67
N PHE A 163 1.75 -15.89 -15.01
CA PHE A 163 1.59 -17.05 -15.88
C PHE A 163 2.13 -16.77 -17.30
N GLU A 164 1.87 -15.58 -17.86
CA GLU A 164 2.40 -15.18 -19.18
C GLU A 164 3.94 -15.14 -19.26
N LEU A 165 4.63 -14.85 -18.14
CA LEU A 165 6.09 -14.76 -18.07
C LEU A 165 6.81 -16.11 -17.98
N PHE A 166 6.10 -17.14 -17.50
CA PHE A 166 6.65 -18.50 -17.36
C PHE A 166 6.16 -19.44 -18.48
N GLU A 167 5.22 -19.01 -19.30
CA GLU A 167 4.70 -19.75 -20.45
C GLU A 167 5.37 -19.35 -21.79
N SER A 168 6.25 -18.34 -21.77
CA SER A 168 7.13 -17.94 -22.89
C SER A 168 8.54 -18.49 -22.76
#